data_AF-J2Z8H1-F1
#
_entry.id   AF-J2Z8H1-F1
#
_cell.length_a   1.000
_cell.length_b   1.000
_cell.length_c   1.000
_cell.angle_alpha   90.00
_cell.angle_beta   90.00
_cell.angle_gamma   90.00
#
_symmetry.space_group_name_H-M   'P 1'
#
loop_
_entity.id
_entity.type
_entity.pdbx_description
1 polymer ?
#
loop_
_entity_poly.entity_id
_entity_poly.type
_entity_poly.pdbx_seq_one_letter_code
_entity_poly.pdbx_strand_id
1 'polypeptide(L)'
;MHMVIYTLVEASTHDDALATGKTVFDRLVGANPHAGAVFDYYVTFDEEDTTVAGKARWGDLPTTAPVDSDDGQDLLDRGWEATKEEFERNLERVKEAIDELSDEEIMRDEDLARHAFHQVGAYDGPSVFLYDQHASGIRHREHLDRLLEESEDLWIVPADVHF
;
A
#
# COMPACT_ATOMS: atom_id res chain seq x y z
N MET A 1 -6.46 -3.51 12.62
CA MET A 1 -4.99 -3.34 12.59
C MET A 1 -4.68 -2.10 11.77
N HIS A 2 -3.50 -1.47 11.90
CA HIS A 2 -3.18 -0.26 11.12
C HIS A 2 -1.85 -0.41 10.40
N MET A 3 -1.75 0.22 9.23
CA MET A 3 -0.52 0.38 8.47
C MET A 3 -0.53 1.70 7.72
N VAL A 4 0.65 2.20 7.35
CA VAL A 4 0.75 3.33 6.42
C VAL A 4 0.88 2.77 5.01
N ILE A 5 0.02 3.21 4.12
CA ILE A 5 0.14 2.98 2.67
C ILE A 5 0.36 4.30 1.96
N TYR A 6 0.78 4.21 0.70
CA TYR A 6 1.16 5.34 -0.11
C TYR A 6 0.53 5.22 -1.48
N THR A 7 0.14 6.35 -2.06
CA THR A 7 -0.29 6.40 -3.47
C THR A 7 0.56 7.38 -4.27
N LEU A 8 0.92 6.97 -5.49
CA LEU A 8 1.57 7.81 -6.49
C LEU A 8 0.51 8.41 -7.41
N VAL A 9 0.49 9.74 -7.48
CA VAL A 9 -0.51 10.49 -8.25
C VAL A 9 0.14 11.58 -9.08
N GLU A 10 -0.35 11.76 -10.31
CA GLU A 10 0.05 12.87 -11.16
C GLU A 10 -0.75 14.12 -10.77
N ALA A 11 -0.06 15.23 -10.49
CA ALA A 11 -0.73 16.47 -10.12
C ALA A 11 0.17 17.69 -10.32
N SER A 12 -0.41 18.81 -10.74
CA SER A 12 0.37 20.05 -10.93
C SER A 12 0.59 20.83 -9.64
N THR A 13 -0.13 20.51 -8.56
CA THR A 13 -0.04 21.21 -7.28
C THR A 13 -0.15 20.26 -6.09
N HIS A 14 0.36 20.70 -4.93
CA HIS A 14 0.23 19.99 -3.66
C HIS A 14 -1.23 19.66 -3.31
N ASP A 15 -2.15 20.61 -3.48
CA ASP A 15 -3.56 20.42 -3.12
C ASP A 15 -4.27 19.47 -4.09
N ASP A 16 -3.93 19.54 -5.39
CA ASP A 16 -4.44 18.60 -6.39
C ASP A 16 -3.93 17.17 -6.13
N ALA A 17 -2.66 17.03 -5.72
CA ALA A 17 -2.06 15.77 -5.34
C ALA A 17 -2.79 15.16 -4.15
N LEU A 18 -2.98 15.93 -3.08
CA LEU A 18 -3.69 15.47 -1.89
C LEU A 18 -5.14 15.07 -2.21
N ALA A 19 -5.88 15.88 -2.98
CA ALA A 19 -7.24 15.58 -3.37
C ALA A 19 -7.35 14.31 -4.23
N THR A 20 -6.40 14.13 -5.16
CA THR A 20 -6.32 12.93 -6.00
C THR A 20 -5.98 11.70 -5.17
N GLY A 21 -5.02 11.82 -4.25
CA GLY A 21 -4.66 10.76 -3.31
C GLY A 21 -5.84 10.33 -2.43
N LYS A 22 -6.61 11.27 -1.87
CA LYS A 22 -7.86 10.96 -1.15
C LYS A 22 -8.86 10.20 -2.02
N THR A 23 -8.98 10.55 -3.30
CA THR A 23 -9.83 9.81 -4.26
C THR A 23 -9.34 8.36 -4.47
N VAL A 24 -8.03 8.11 -4.44
CA VAL A 24 -7.48 6.74 -4.49
C VAL A 24 -7.87 5.99 -3.22
N PHE A 25 -7.68 6.58 -2.05
CA PHE A 25 -8.02 5.94 -0.78
C PHE A 25 -9.52 5.69 -0.62
N ASP A 26 -10.38 6.59 -1.09
CA ASP A 26 -11.83 6.40 -1.16
C ASP A 26 -12.22 5.14 -1.95
N ARG A 27 -11.51 4.85 -3.06
CA ARG A 27 -11.72 3.61 -3.82
C ARG A 27 -11.28 2.39 -3.02
N LEU A 28 -10.13 2.48 -2.37
CA LEU A 28 -9.57 1.39 -1.56
C LEU A 28 -10.44 1.05 -0.34
N VAL A 29 -11.20 2.00 0.22
CA VAL A 29 -12.17 1.73 1.30
C VAL A 29 -13.59 1.44 0.81
N GLY A 30 -13.79 1.29 -0.50
CA GLY A 30 -15.09 0.95 -1.07
C GLY A 30 -16.14 2.06 -0.99
N ALA A 31 -15.73 3.34 -0.93
CA ALA A 31 -16.66 4.47 -1.02
C ALA A 31 -17.35 4.54 -2.40
N ASN A 32 -16.78 3.90 -3.42
CA ASN A 32 -17.41 3.70 -4.72
C ASN A 32 -18.31 2.45 -4.68
N PRO A 33 -19.62 2.54 -5.00
CA PRO A 33 -20.58 1.42 -4.96
C PRO A 33 -20.21 0.17 -5.77
N HIS A 34 -19.26 0.29 -6.70
CA HIS A 34 -18.81 -0.80 -7.57
C HIS A 34 -17.43 -1.35 -7.22
N ALA A 35 -16.75 -0.80 -6.21
CA ALA A 35 -15.46 -1.27 -5.71
C ALA A 35 -15.65 -2.07 -4.42
N GLY A 36 -15.02 -3.26 -4.32
CA GLY A 36 -14.91 -3.95 -3.04
C GLY A 36 -13.98 -3.17 -2.11
N ALA A 37 -14.35 -3.04 -0.84
CA ALA A 37 -13.48 -2.43 0.16
C ALA A 37 -12.27 -3.35 0.42
N VAL A 38 -11.07 -2.80 0.21
CA VAL A 38 -9.77 -3.41 0.54
C VAL A 38 -9.41 -3.11 2.00
N PHE A 39 -9.70 -1.89 2.45
CA PHE A 39 -9.48 -1.41 3.81
C PHE A 39 -10.80 -0.92 4.44
N ASP A 40 -10.89 -0.90 5.77
CA ASP A 40 -12.11 -0.47 6.48
C ASP A 40 -12.30 1.05 6.44
N TYR A 41 -11.22 1.81 6.68
CA TYR A 41 -11.16 3.27 6.62
C TYR A 41 -9.71 3.74 6.50
N TYR A 42 -9.53 5.03 6.18
CA TYR A 42 -8.22 5.67 6.14
C TYR A 42 -8.22 7.04 6.84
N VAL A 43 -7.03 7.51 7.21
CA VAL A 43 -6.75 8.85 7.72
C VAL A 43 -5.52 9.40 7.00
N THR A 44 -5.65 10.60 6.46
CA THR A 44 -4.55 11.32 5.78
C THR A 44 -3.81 12.22 6.78
N PHE A 45 -2.57 12.57 6.48
CA PHE A 45 -1.69 13.29 7.41
C PHE A 45 -1.93 14.81 7.44
N ASP A 46 -2.96 15.34 6.78
CA ASP A 46 -3.50 16.69 7.02
C ASP A 46 -4.56 16.73 8.14
N GLU A 47 -5.04 15.58 8.61
CA GLU A 47 -6.09 15.51 9.65
C GLU A 47 -5.49 15.68 11.06
N GLU A 48 -5.81 16.80 11.74
CA GLU A 48 -5.27 17.14 13.06
C GLU A 48 -6.08 16.57 14.24
N ASP A 49 -7.37 16.24 14.04
CA ASP A 49 -8.30 15.89 15.13
C ASP A 49 -8.37 14.38 15.44
N THR A 50 -7.40 13.60 14.99
CA THR A 50 -7.38 12.14 15.15
C THR A 50 -6.51 11.71 16.35
N THR A 51 -7.00 10.73 17.12
CA THR A 51 -6.34 10.28 18.38
C THR A 51 -5.76 8.87 18.32
N VAL A 52 -6.16 8.06 17.35
CA VAL A 52 -5.78 6.64 17.24
C VAL A 52 -5.20 6.26 15.87
N ALA A 53 -5.09 7.23 14.97
CA ALA A 53 -4.66 7.07 13.59
C ALA A 53 -3.85 8.31 13.14
N GLY A 54 -3.25 8.25 11.95
CA GLY A 54 -2.50 9.36 11.35
C GLY A 54 -1.34 9.80 12.24
N LYS A 55 -1.20 11.12 12.44
CA LYS A 55 -0.10 11.72 13.21
C LYS A 55 0.01 11.17 14.64
N ALA A 56 -1.13 10.93 15.30
CA ALA A 56 -1.15 10.42 16.67
C ALA A 56 -0.51 9.03 16.80
N ARG A 57 -0.48 8.25 15.71
CA ARG A 57 0.06 6.89 15.68
C ARG A 57 1.44 6.80 15.06
N TRP A 58 1.67 7.54 13.98
CA TRP A 58 2.85 7.39 13.12
C TRP A 58 3.81 8.59 13.17
N GLY A 59 3.48 9.62 13.95
CA GLY A 59 4.24 10.87 14.01
C GLY A 59 3.98 11.77 12.81
N ASP A 60 4.79 12.81 12.68
CA ASP A 60 4.68 13.79 11.60
C ASP A 60 5.28 13.25 10.30
N LEU A 61 4.45 12.58 9.49
CA LEU A 61 4.76 12.35 8.08
C LEU A 61 4.29 13.52 7.23
N PRO A 62 4.95 13.80 6.09
CA PRO A 62 4.44 14.75 5.12
C PRO A 62 3.01 14.41 4.70
N THR A 63 2.15 15.42 4.54
CA THR A 63 0.80 15.25 4.01
C THR A 63 0.80 14.77 2.56
N THR A 64 1.71 15.32 1.76
CA THR A 64 2.02 14.92 0.39
C THR A 64 3.36 15.53 0.04
N ALA A 65 4.11 14.91 -0.86
CA ALA A 65 5.42 15.39 -1.31
C ALA A 65 5.64 15.10 -2.80
N PRO A 66 6.34 15.98 -3.55
CA PRO A 66 6.86 15.63 -4.86
C PRO A 66 7.78 14.41 -4.73
N VAL A 67 7.66 13.44 -5.62
CA VAL A 67 8.45 12.20 -5.53
C VAL A 67 9.95 12.49 -5.61
N ASP A 68 10.37 13.49 -6.37
CA ASP A 68 11.77 13.89 -6.56
C ASP A 68 12.36 14.70 -5.39
N SER A 69 11.55 15.04 -4.38
CA SER A 69 12.02 15.68 -3.15
C SER A 69 12.60 14.67 -2.15
N ASP A 70 13.43 15.13 -1.20
CA ASP A 70 13.99 14.27 -0.14
C ASP A 70 12.89 13.54 0.65
N ASP A 71 11.86 14.27 1.09
CA ASP A 71 10.70 13.70 1.79
C ASP A 71 9.93 12.69 0.91
N GLY A 72 9.81 12.97 -0.39
CA GLY A 72 9.13 12.08 -1.34
C GLY A 72 9.89 10.77 -1.56
N GLN A 73 11.21 10.83 -1.72
CA GLN A 73 12.07 9.66 -1.83
C GLN A 73 12.03 8.81 -0.55
N ASP A 74 12.07 9.44 0.63
CA ASP A 74 11.96 8.73 1.91
C ASP A 74 10.62 7.98 2.05
N LEU A 75 9.50 8.58 1.64
CA LEU A 75 8.20 7.91 1.64
C LEU A 75 8.14 6.78 0.61
N LEU A 76 8.72 6.98 -0.57
CA LEU A 76 8.74 6.00 -1.65
C LEU A 76 9.56 4.77 -1.26
N ASP A 77 10.76 4.97 -0.74
CA ASP A 77 11.65 3.91 -0.29
C ASP A 77 11.00 3.09 0.84
N ARG A 78 10.36 3.76 1.80
CA ARG A 78 9.60 3.09 2.86
C ARG A 78 8.47 2.23 2.32
N GLY A 79 7.66 2.76 1.40
CA GLY A 79 6.55 2.02 0.79
C GLY A 79 7.02 0.84 -0.06
N TRP A 80 8.13 1.03 -0.79
CA TRP A 80 8.67 0.00 -1.67
C TRP A 80 9.35 -1.14 -0.89
N GLU A 81 10.20 -0.81 0.08
CA GLU A 81 10.83 -1.83 0.92
C GLU A 81 9.78 -2.57 1.76
N ALA A 82 8.76 -1.90 2.31
CA ALA A 82 7.68 -2.59 3.03
C ALA A 82 6.90 -3.58 2.13
N THR A 83 6.61 -3.19 0.88
CA THR A 83 5.96 -4.08 -0.10
C THR A 83 6.83 -5.30 -0.41
N LYS A 84 8.14 -5.08 -0.59
CA LYS A 84 9.10 -6.14 -0.88
C LYS A 84 9.32 -7.08 0.31
N GLU A 85 9.49 -6.54 1.52
CA GLU A 85 9.66 -7.31 2.74
C GLU A 85 8.44 -8.20 3.02
N GLU A 86 7.21 -7.67 2.88
CA GLU A 86 6.00 -8.50 3.04
C GLU A 86 5.88 -9.56 1.94
N PHE A 87 6.25 -9.25 0.68
CA PHE A 87 6.29 -10.26 -0.38
C PHE A 87 7.29 -11.38 -0.06
N GLU A 88 8.53 -11.02 0.32
CA GLU A 88 9.60 -11.96 0.65
C GLU A 88 9.20 -12.85 1.83
N ARG A 89 8.63 -12.26 2.88
CA ARG A 89 8.12 -12.98 4.05
C ARG A 89 7.04 -13.99 3.69
N ASN A 90 6.06 -13.61 2.87
CA ASN A 90 4.99 -14.54 2.46
C ASN A 90 5.53 -15.60 1.48
N LEU A 91 6.49 -15.26 0.63
CA LEU A 91 7.13 -16.21 -0.28
C LEU A 91 7.97 -17.24 0.46
N GLU A 92 8.66 -16.85 1.54
CA GLU A 92 9.40 -17.77 2.41
C GLU A 92 8.44 -18.80 3.02
N ARG A 93 7.31 -18.36 3.58
CA ARG A 93 6.27 -19.26 4.12
C ARG A 93 5.70 -20.21 3.06
N VAL A 94 5.54 -19.76 1.83
CA VAL A 94 5.13 -20.62 0.71
C VAL A 94 6.18 -21.69 0.42
N LYS A 95 7.47 -21.32 0.40
CA LYS A 95 8.57 -22.26 0.17
C LYS A 95 8.66 -23.31 1.28
N GLU A 96 8.55 -22.89 2.54
CA GLU A 96 8.50 -23.78 3.71
C GLU A 96 7.33 -24.76 3.61
N ALA A 97 6.12 -24.25 3.32
CA ALA A 97 4.94 -25.11 3.17
C ALA A 97 5.10 -26.15 2.05
N ILE A 98 5.73 -25.79 0.91
CA ILE A 98 5.98 -26.72 -0.20
C ILE A 98 7.03 -27.78 0.18
N ASP A 99 8.00 -27.45 1.01
CA ASP A 99 9.07 -28.37 1.42
C ASP A 99 8.61 -29.34 2.52
N GLU A 100 7.76 -28.86 3.44
CA GLU A 100 7.43 -29.57 4.68
C GLU A 100 6.05 -30.25 4.68
N LEU A 101 5.06 -29.74 3.94
CA LEU A 101 3.67 -30.21 4.02
C LEU A 101 3.26 -31.10 2.84
N SER A 102 2.37 -32.04 3.10
CA SER A 102 1.68 -32.81 2.05
C SER A 102 0.60 -31.98 1.35
N ASP A 103 0.18 -32.42 0.16
CA ASP A 103 -0.94 -31.80 -0.55
C ASP A 103 -2.21 -31.73 0.31
N GLU A 104 -2.52 -32.79 1.08
CA GLU A 104 -3.68 -32.80 1.98
C GLU A 104 -3.56 -31.82 3.15
N GLU A 105 -2.36 -31.64 3.70
CA GLU A 105 -2.08 -30.69 4.78
C GLU A 105 -2.22 -29.24 4.26
N ILE A 106 -1.67 -28.95 3.07
CA ILE A 106 -1.88 -27.67 2.39
C ILE A 106 -3.38 -27.43 2.11
N MET A 107 -4.12 -28.46 1.65
CA MET A 107 -5.56 -28.32 1.40
C MET A 107 -6.36 -27.95 2.67
N ARG A 108 -5.93 -28.47 3.83
CA ARG A 108 -6.51 -28.15 5.14
C ARG A 108 -6.08 -26.80 5.71
N ASP A 109 -5.21 -26.09 4.99
CA ASP A 109 -4.62 -24.83 5.43
C ASP A 109 -3.80 -24.97 6.72
N GLU A 110 -3.11 -26.11 6.87
CA GLU A 110 -2.14 -26.28 7.95
C GLU A 110 -1.06 -25.18 7.86
N ASP A 111 -0.69 -24.64 9.02
CA ASP A 111 0.21 -23.49 9.19
C ASP A 111 -0.12 -22.25 8.34
N LEU A 112 -1.40 -22.11 7.94
CA LEU A 112 -1.90 -21.05 7.08
C LEU A 112 -1.21 -21.03 5.70
N ALA A 113 -0.85 -22.20 5.18
CA ALA A 113 -0.18 -22.33 3.88
C ALA A 113 -0.98 -21.64 2.76
N ARG A 114 -2.30 -21.88 2.66
CA ARG A 114 -3.15 -21.29 1.61
C ARG A 114 -3.27 -19.78 1.76
N HIS A 115 -3.26 -19.29 3.00
CA HIS A 115 -3.18 -17.86 3.24
C HIS A 115 -1.86 -17.27 2.71
N ALA A 116 -0.71 -17.92 2.95
CA ALA A 116 0.57 -17.45 2.40
C ALA A 116 0.57 -17.41 0.87
N PHE A 117 0.04 -18.45 0.20
CA PHE A 117 -0.15 -18.46 -1.26
C PHE A 117 -1.02 -17.29 -1.74
N HIS A 118 -2.12 -17.01 -1.04
CA HIS A 118 -2.99 -15.88 -1.34
C HIS A 118 -2.23 -14.55 -1.22
N GLN A 119 -1.47 -14.35 -0.13
CA GLN A 119 -0.73 -13.12 0.10
C GLN A 119 0.35 -12.86 -0.97
N VAL A 120 1.09 -13.89 -1.38
CA VAL A 120 2.08 -13.78 -2.48
C VAL A 120 1.42 -13.36 -3.79
N GLY A 121 0.20 -13.82 -4.04
CA GLY A 121 -0.57 -13.50 -5.26
C GLY A 121 -1.41 -12.24 -5.18
N ALA A 122 -1.45 -11.55 -4.03
CA ALA A 122 -2.37 -10.44 -3.80
C ALA A 122 -2.10 -9.26 -4.74
N TYR A 123 -3.16 -8.57 -5.13
CA TYR A 123 -3.10 -7.40 -6.01
C TYR A 123 -3.21 -6.09 -5.21
N ASP A 124 -3.79 -6.18 -4.02
CA ASP A 124 -4.09 -5.11 -3.09
C ASP A 124 -4.18 -5.70 -1.67
N GLY A 125 -4.39 -4.83 -0.68
CA GLY A 125 -4.59 -5.22 0.70
C GLY A 125 -3.33 -5.15 1.55
N PRO A 126 -3.31 -5.83 2.72
CA PRO A 126 -2.28 -5.64 3.73
C PRO A 126 -0.86 -6.07 3.34
N SER A 127 -0.69 -6.75 2.21
CA SER A 127 0.61 -7.14 1.65
C SER A 127 1.17 -6.14 0.62
N VAL A 128 0.42 -5.08 0.30
CA VAL A 128 0.81 -4.07 -0.69
C VAL A 128 0.72 -2.67 -0.07
N PHE A 129 1.84 -1.94 -0.08
CA PHE A 129 1.97 -0.64 0.57
C PHE A 129 1.97 0.54 -0.41
N LEU A 130 2.20 0.28 -1.70
CA LEU A 130 2.22 1.28 -2.76
C LEU A 130 1.10 1.05 -3.77
N TYR A 131 0.40 2.11 -4.13
CA TYR A 131 -0.70 2.10 -5.09
C TYR A 131 -0.52 3.18 -6.15
N ASP A 132 -0.94 2.91 -7.39
CA ASP A 132 -1.02 3.94 -8.42
C ASP A 132 -2.28 4.82 -8.26
N GLN A 133 -2.41 5.84 -9.11
CA GLN A 133 -3.58 6.75 -9.16
C GLN A 133 -4.91 6.07 -9.49
N HIS A 134 -4.87 4.80 -9.89
CA HIS A 134 -6.04 3.98 -10.20
C HIS A 134 -6.42 3.03 -9.07
N ALA A 135 -5.75 3.12 -7.90
CA ALA A 135 -5.90 2.22 -6.76
C ALA A 135 -5.42 0.78 -7.06
N SER A 136 -4.51 0.62 -8.01
CA SER A 136 -3.88 -0.68 -8.31
C SER A 136 -2.57 -0.80 -7.55
N GLY A 137 -2.35 -1.95 -6.90
CA GLY A 137 -1.11 -2.21 -6.18
C GLY A 137 0.13 -2.24 -7.09
N ILE A 138 1.18 -1.55 -6.66
CA ILE A 138 2.49 -1.55 -7.30
C ILE A 138 3.33 -2.68 -6.69
N ARG A 139 3.48 -3.78 -7.43
CA ARG A 139 3.96 -5.08 -6.88
C ARG A 139 5.31 -5.54 -7.38
N HIS A 140 5.86 -4.87 -8.39
CA HIS A 140 7.15 -5.23 -8.97
C HIS A 140 7.86 -3.99 -9.47
N ARG A 141 9.19 -4.06 -9.49
CA ARG A 141 10.05 -2.89 -9.72
C ARG A 141 9.80 -2.24 -11.09
N GLU A 142 9.59 -3.05 -12.14
CA GLU A 142 9.28 -2.53 -13.49
C GLU A 142 7.98 -1.72 -13.56
N HIS A 143 6.99 -1.98 -12.68
CA HIS A 143 5.79 -1.15 -12.62
C HIS A 143 6.11 0.19 -11.98
N LEU A 144 6.85 0.17 -10.87
CA LEU A 144 7.26 1.38 -10.19
C LEU A 144 8.14 2.27 -11.09
N ASP A 145 9.17 1.71 -11.70
CA ASP A 145 10.09 2.45 -12.58
C ASP A 145 9.34 3.13 -13.74
N ARG A 146 8.36 2.44 -14.33
CA ARG A 146 7.52 3.03 -15.38
C ARG A 146 6.78 4.28 -14.90
N LEU A 147 6.17 4.23 -13.72
CA LEU A 147 5.45 5.38 -13.17
C LEU A 147 6.40 6.56 -12.89
N LEU A 148 7.61 6.27 -12.40
CA LEU A 148 8.65 7.27 -12.14
C LEU A 148 9.21 7.91 -13.41
N GLU A 149 9.24 7.17 -14.53
CA GLU A 149 9.75 7.65 -15.81
C GLU A 149 8.70 8.39 -16.65
N GLU A 150 7.42 8.05 -16.52
CA GLU A 150 6.34 8.59 -17.35
C GLU A 150 5.87 9.99 -16.93
N SER A 151 6.10 10.38 -15.67
CA SER A 151 5.54 11.60 -15.10
C SER A 151 6.59 12.52 -14.48
N GLU A 152 6.65 13.76 -14.97
CA GLU A 152 7.53 14.80 -14.42
C GLU A 152 6.92 15.47 -13.16
N ASP A 153 5.60 15.32 -12.95
CA ASP A 153 4.83 15.95 -11.88
C ASP A 153 4.18 14.87 -10.97
N LEU A 154 5.00 13.91 -10.54
CA LEU A 154 4.56 12.79 -9.69
C LEU A 154 4.67 13.13 -8.20
N TRP A 155 3.61 12.85 -7.45
CA TRP A 155 3.52 13.08 -6.02
C TRP A 155 3.23 11.79 -5.28
N ILE A 156 3.70 11.71 -4.03
CA ILE A 156 3.40 10.62 -3.11
C ILE A 156 2.55 11.14 -1.95
N VAL A 157 1.42 10.45 -1.70
CA VAL A 157 0.49 10.77 -0.62
C VAL A 157 0.42 9.59 0.35
N PRO A 158 0.80 9.75 1.63
CA PRO A 158 0.63 8.72 2.64
C PRO A 158 -0.77 8.75 3.28
N ALA A 159 -1.26 7.58 3.68
CA ALA A 159 -2.42 7.44 4.54
C ALA A 159 -2.22 6.30 5.55
N ASP A 160 -2.74 6.50 6.75
CA ASP A 160 -2.93 5.43 7.74
C ASP A 160 -4.25 4.70 7.43
N VAL A 161 -4.19 3.40 7.16
CA VAL A 161 -5.35 2.57 6.83
C VAL A 161 -5.60 1.51 7.89
N HIS A 162 -6.88 1.23 8.15
CA HIS A 162 -7.30 0.12 8.99
C HIS A 162 -7.74 -1.10 8.17
N PHE A 163 -7.39 -2.30 8.63
CA PHE A 163 -7.77 -3.61 8.07
C PHE A 163 -7.86 -4.71 9.14
#